data_AF-A0A3M1E3Q6-F1
#
_entry.id   AF-A0A3M1E3Q6-F1
#
_cell.length_a   1.000
_cell.length_b   1.000
_cell.length_c   1.000
_cell.angle_alpha   90.00
_cell.angle_beta   90.00
_cell.angle_gamma   90.00
#
_symmetry.space_group_name_H-M   'P 1'
#
loop_
_entity.id
_entity.type
_entity.pdbx_description
1 polymer ?
#
loop_
_entity_poly.entity_id
_entity_poly.type
_entity_poly.pdbx_seq_one_letter_code
_entity_poly.pdbx_strand_id
1 'polypeptide(L)'
;MFLERLLRRLDQEIARRIEKVPNLLPTVVGLGPVISAGILAEIGDIQRFPGHPQLAAYAGLAWKRSQSGSFAAEDTRLVSVGNRYLRFYCIQGANCLRQHNPEYRAYYWRKYQETPRHKHKRALV
;
A
#
# COMPACT_ATOMS: atom_id res chain seq x y z
N MET A 1 -6.23 11.92 27.71
CA MET A 1 -5.18 11.19 28.48
C MET A 1 -3.77 11.63 28.07
N PHE A 2 -2.74 11.45 28.90
CA PHE A 2 -1.34 11.82 28.59
C PHE A 2 -0.82 11.17 27.30
N LEU A 3 -1.17 9.90 27.04
CA LEU A 3 -0.75 9.15 25.84
C LEU A 3 -1.21 9.81 24.52
N GLU A 4 -2.46 10.28 24.46
CA GLU A 4 -3.01 10.89 23.26
C GLU A 4 -2.30 12.20 22.89
N ARG A 5 -1.86 12.96 23.90
CA ARG A 5 -1.05 14.17 23.69
C ARG A 5 0.32 13.83 23.13
N LEU A 6 0.96 12.76 23.62
CA LEU A 6 2.25 12.31 23.09
C LEU A 6 2.13 11.81 21.65
N LEU A 7 1.09 11.04 21.33
CA LEU A 7 0.82 10.57 19.97
C LEU A 7 0.65 11.75 19.01
N ARG A 8 -0.21 12.72 19.35
CA ARG A 8 -0.39 13.92 18.51
C ARG A 8 0.89 14.71 18.31
N ARG A 9 1.74 14.80 19.33
CA ARG A 9 3.05 15.47 19.22
C ARG A 9 3.97 14.73 18.25
N LEU A 10 4.00 13.40 18.31
CA LEU A 10 4.78 12.59 17.36
C LEU A 10 4.26 12.74 15.94
N ASP A 11 2.94 12.70 15.74
CA ASP A 11 2.32 12.87 14.42
C ASP A 11 2.67 14.24 13.80
N GLN A 12 2.67 15.31 14.61
CA GLN A 12 3.08 16.64 14.18
C GLN A 12 4.56 16.71 13.80
N GLU A 13 5.43 16.07 14.59
CA GLU A 13 6.86 16.02 14.28
C GLU A 13 7.14 15.21 13.00
N ILE A 14 6.41 14.12 12.77
CA ILE A 14 6.49 13.34 11.52
C ILE A 14 6.07 14.20 10.33
N ALA A 15 4.94 14.92 10.44
CA ALA A 15 4.47 15.83 9.40
C ALA A 15 5.51 16.92 9.06
N ARG A 16 6.11 17.54 10.06
CA ARG A 16 7.16 18.57 9.85
C ARG A 16 8.42 18.03 9.16
N ARG A 17 8.78 16.77 9.43
CA ARG A 17 9.97 16.15 8.84
C ARG A 17 9.72 15.71 7.41
N ILE A 18 8.55 15.16 7.12
CA ILE A 18 8.23 14.66 5.77
C ILE A 18 8.09 15.79 4.74
N GLU A 19 7.59 16.96 5.15
CA GLU A 19 7.50 18.16 4.30
C GLU A 19 8.87 18.62 3.78
N LYS A 20 9.95 18.39 4.54
CA LYS A 20 11.32 18.76 4.15
C LYS A 20 11.95 17.76 3.20
N VAL A 21 11.40 16.55 3.10
CA VAL A 21 11.92 15.52 2.20
C VAL A 21 11.24 15.70 0.85
N PRO A 22 12.00 15.83 -0.26
CA PRO A 22 11.40 15.91 -1.58
C PRO A 22 10.74 14.56 -1.91
N ASN A 23 9.41 14.50 -1.86
CA ASN A 23 8.65 13.31 -2.22
C ASN A 23 7.28 13.70 -2.79
N LEU A 24 6.75 12.82 -3.64
CA LEU A 24 5.45 13.02 -4.32
C LEU A 24 4.28 12.43 -3.53
N LEU A 25 4.53 11.68 -2.46
CA LEU A 25 3.46 11.02 -1.70
C LEU A 25 2.41 11.98 -1.07
N PRO A 26 2.77 13.19 -0.60
CA PRO A 26 1.82 14.14 -0.01
C PRO A 26 0.85 14.75 -1.03
N THR A 27 1.16 14.69 -2.34
CA THR A 27 0.24 15.19 -3.37
C THR A 27 -0.96 14.27 -3.57
N VAL A 28 -0.85 13.01 -3.13
CA VAL A 28 -1.91 12.03 -3.25
C VAL A 28 -2.95 12.27 -2.16
N VAL A 29 -4.10 12.82 -2.56
CA VAL A 29 -5.24 13.08 -1.67
C VAL A 29 -5.69 11.77 -1.03
N GLY A 30 -5.65 11.72 0.31
CA GLY A 30 -6.05 10.56 1.11
C GLY A 30 -4.90 9.76 1.72
N LEU A 31 -3.63 10.06 1.36
CA LEU A 31 -2.47 9.53 2.08
C LEU A 31 -2.03 10.49 3.19
N GLY A 32 -2.07 10.02 4.43
CA GLY A 32 -1.62 10.80 5.59
C GLY A 32 -0.09 10.84 5.74
N PRO A 33 0.46 11.83 6.46
CA PRO A 33 1.90 12.01 6.63
C PRO A 33 2.58 10.81 7.30
N VAL A 34 1.89 10.12 8.21
CA VAL A 34 2.41 8.93 8.91
C VAL A 34 2.61 7.75 7.95
N ILE A 35 1.63 7.49 7.07
CA ILE A 35 1.71 6.40 6.09
C ILE A 35 2.80 6.71 5.07
N SER A 36 2.83 7.94 4.56
CA SER A 36 3.85 8.39 3.62
C SER A 36 5.26 8.29 4.23
N ALA A 37 5.43 8.69 5.50
CA ALA A 37 6.71 8.57 6.20
C ALA A 37 7.10 7.11 6.39
N GLY A 38 6.14 6.24 6.75
CA GLY A 38 6.37 4.80 6.88
C GLY A 38 6.83 4.17 5.56
N ILE A 39 6.16 4.48 4.45
CA ILE A 39 6.56 3.99 3.12
C ILE A 39 7.98 4.45 2.78
N LEU A 40 8.29 5.74 2.97
CA LEU A 40 9.62 6.28 2.68
C LEU A 40 10.71 5.67 3.57
N ALA A 41 10.43 5.48 4.85
CA ALA A 41 11.37 4.88 5.80
C ALA A 41 11.72 3.44 5.41
N GLU A 42 10.73 2.66 4.96
CA GLU A 42 10.92 1.25 4.58
C GLU A 42 11.54 1.07 3.19
N ILE A 43 11.26 1.98 2.25
CA ILE A 43 11.89 1.98 0.92
C ILE A 43 13.33 2.45 1.01
N GLY A 44 13.59 3.53 1.77
CA GLY A 44 14.86 4.23 1.79
C GLY A 44 15.13 4.89 0.44
N ASP A 45 16.12 4.38 -0.28
CA ASP A 45 16.45 4.86 -1.63
C ASP A 45 15.61 4.14 -2.69
N ILE A 46 14.76 4.88 -3.40
CA ILE A 46 13.88 4.36 -4.44
C ILE A 46 14.66 3.86 -5.68
N GLN A 47 15.87 4.40 -5.92
CA GLN A 47 16.69 4.04 -7.09
C GLN A 47 17.21 2.60 -7.03
N ARG A 48 17.14 1.94 -5.87
CA ARG A 48 17.47 0.50 -5.74
C ARG A 48 16.52 -0.40 -6.52
N PHE A 49 15.33 0.09 -6.86
CA PHE A 49 14.31 -0.68 -7.56
C PHE A 49 14.25 -0.25 -9.03
N PRO A 50 14.57 -1.13 -9.99
CA PRO A 50 14.51 -0.81 -11.41
C PRO A 50 13.08 -0.58 -11.91
N GLY A 51 12.07 -0.96 -11.14
CA GLY A 51 10.67 -0.76 -11.47
C GLY A 51 9.71 -1.08 -10.32
N HIS A 52 8.44 -0.73 -10.54
CA HIS A 52 7.36 -1.01 -9.60
C HIS A 52 7.13 -2.52 -9.30
N PRO A 53 7.36 -3.48 -10.23
CA PRO A 53 7.17 -4.90 -9.90
C PRO A 53 8.18 -5.41 -8.87
N GLN A 54 9.42 -4.92 -8.92
CA GLN A 54 10.48 -5.28 -7.97
C GLN A 54 10.18 -4.71 -6.58
N LEU A 55 9.68 -3.47 -6.51
CA LEU A 55 9.23 -2.87 -5.26
C LEU A 55 8.03 -3.64 -4.67
N ALA A 56 7.06 -4.03 -5.50
CA ALA A 56 5.92 -4.83 -5.06
C ALA A 56 6.36 -6.21 -4.53
N ALA A 57 7.30 -6.87 -5.22
CA ALA A 57 7.89 -8.12 -4.76
C ALA A 57 8.64 -7.94 -3.43
N TYR A 58 9.41 -6.85 -3.27
CA TYR A 58 10.09 -6.50 -2.03
C TYR A 58 9.11 -6.26 -0.87
N ALA A 59 7.98 -5.60 -1.13
CA ALA A 59 6.90 -5.43 -0.17
C ALA A 59 6.13 -6.73 0.12
N GLY A 60 6.42 -7.84 -0.56
CA GLY A 60 5.63 -9.07 -0.44
C GLY A 60 4.19 -8.91 -0.98
N LEU A 61 3.98 -7.96 -1.88
CA LEU A 61 2.75 -7.72 -2.65
C LEU A 61 2.84 -8.40 -4.03
N ALA A 62 3.42 -9.59 -4.06
CA ALA A 62 3.50 -10.44 -5.24
C ALA A 62 2.77 -11.75 -4.98
N TRP A 63 2.22 -12.34 -6.04
CA TRP A 63 1.54 -13.63 -5.98
C TRP A 63 2.44 -14.74 -6.53
N LYS A 64 2.42 -15.90 -5.86
CA LYS A 64 3.15 -17.08 -6.34
C LYS A 64 2.50 -17.58 -7.63
N ARG A 65 3.25 -17.70 -8.72
CA ARG A 65 2.75 -18.41 -9.91
C ARG A 65 2.69 -19.91 -9.62
N SER A 66 1.50 -20.50 -9.75
CA SER A 66 1.31 -21.96 -9.75
C SER A 66 0.78 -22.34 -11.12
N GLN A 67 1.66 -22.91 -11.94
CA GLN A 67 1.35 -23.38 -13.29
C GLN A 67 1.78 -24.85 -13.40
N SER A 68 0.87 -25.70 -13.85
CA SER A 68 1.14 -27.10 -14.17
C SER A 68 0.75 -27.35 -15.62
N GLY A 69 1.75 -27.48 -16.50
CA GLY A 69 1.53 -27.62 -17.95
C GLY A 69 0.74 -26.45 -18.52
N SER A 70 -0.42 -26.74 -19.13
CA SER A 70 -1.34 -25.74 -19.71
C SER A 70 -2.29 -25.09 -18.70
N PHE A 71 -2.33 -25.55 -17.45
CA PHE A 71 -3.22 -25.02 -16.43
C PHE A 71 -2.51 -23.95 -15.59
N ALA A 72 -3.06 -22.74 -15.58
CA ALA A 72 -2.69 -21.67 -14.67
C ALA A 72 -3.76 -21.56 -13.59
N ALA A 73 -3.38 -21.71 -12.32
CA ALA A 73 -4.33 -21.61 -11.22
C ALA A 73 -4.83 -20.16 -11.05
N GLU A 74 -6.15 -19.97 -10.94
CA GLU A 74 -6.76 -18.65 -10.70
C GLU A 74 -6.58 -18.17 -9.26
N ASP A 75 -6.51 -19.08 -8.27
CA ASP A 75 -6.27 -18.74 -6.86
C ASP A 75 -4.82 -19.02 -6.47
N THR A 76 -3.99 -17.98 -6.54
CA THR A 76 -2.58 -18.02 -6.14
C THR A 76 -2.37 -17.36 -4.79
N ARG A 77 -1.59 -18.00 -3.92
CA ARG A 77 -1.25 -17.44 -2.60
C ARG A 77 -0.29 -16.26 -2.73
N LEU A 78 -0.48 -15.26 -1.88
CA LEU A 78 0.47 -14.16 -1.69
C LEU A 78 1.83 -14.71 -1.24
N VAL A 79 2.90 -14.10 -1.72
CA VAL A 79 4.26 -14.40 -1.25
C VAL A 79 4.38 -14.03 0.23
N SER A 80 4.84 -14.98 1.05
CA SER A 80 4.99 -14.79 2.50
C SER A 80 6.25 -14.01 2.88
N VAL A 81 7.20 -13.88 1.94
CA VAL A 81 8.51 -13.25 2.10
C VAL A 81 8.46 -11.81 1.59
N GLY A 82 9.07 -10.88 2.31
CA GLY A 82 9.14 -9.47 1.96
C GLY A 82 9.15 -8.57 3.20
N ASN A 83 9.27 -7.26 2.99
CA ASN A 83 9.21 -6.27 4.06
C ASN A 83 7.78 -6.17 4.60
N ARG A 84 7.56 -6.71 5.81
CA ARG A 84 6.25 -6.74 6.48
C ARG A 84 5.71 -5.34 6.79
N TYR A 85 6.57 -4.39 7.14
CA TYR A 85 6.17 -3.03 7.47
C TYR A 85 5.78 -2.26 6.21
N LEU A 86 6.56 -2.37 5.14
CA LEU A 86 6.21 -1.78 3.85
C LEU A 86 4.86 -2.31 3.36
N ARG A 87 4.64 -3.63 3.45
CA ARG A 87 3.34 -4.24 3.13
C ARG A 87 2.21 -3.63 3.95
N PHE A 88 2.41 -3.49 5.26
CA PHE A 88 1.42 -2.93 6.16
C PHE A 88 1.07 -1.49 5.76
N TYR A 89 2.06 -0.62 5.54
CA TYR A 89 1.80 0.76 5.14
C TYR A 89 1.13 0.86 3.77
N CYS A 90 1.49 0.04 2.80
CA CYS A 90 0.82 0.02 1.50
C CYS A 90 -0.66 -0.39 1.63
N ILE A 91 -0.97 -1.42 2.41
CA ILE A 91 -2.36 -1.87 2.63
C ILE A 91 -3.17 -0.80 3.36
N GLN A 92 -2.60 -0.19 4.41
CA GLN A 92 -3.27 0.90 5.12
C GLN A 92 -3.48 2.12 4.23
N GLY A 93 -2.46 2.50 3.45
CA GLY A 93 -2.53 3.60 2.49
C GLY A 93 -3.61 3.37 1.43
N ALA A 94 -3.66 2.18 0.84
CA ALA A 94 -4.70 1.80 -0.11
C ALA A 94 -6.11 1.88 0.50
N ASN A 95 -6.28 1.44 1.75
CA ASN A 95 -7.56 1.54 2.44
C ASN A 95 -7.94 3.00 2.76
N CYS A 96 -6.98 3.84 3.15
CA CYS A 96 -7.19 5.27 3.34
C CYS A 96 -7.59 5.95 2.03
N LEU A 97 -6.94 5.62 0.91
CA LEU A 97 -7.28 6.13 -0.41
C LEU A 97 -8.69 5.74 -0.83
N ARG A 98 -9.06 4.47 -0.65
CA ARG A 98 -10.43 3.99 -0.92
C ARG A 98 -11.50 4.76 -0.12
N GLN A 99 -11.17 5.23 1.08
CA GLN A 99 -12.11 5.94 1.96
C GLN A 99 -12.19 7.43 1.64
N HIS A 100 -11.05 8.08 1.40
CA HIS A 100 -10.97 9.54 1.32
C HIS A 100 -10.88 10.08 -0.11
N ASN A 101 -10.58 9.23 -1.10
CA ASN A 101 -10.46 9.63 -2.49
C ASN A 101 -11.60 9.01 -3.33
N PRO A 102 -12.46 9.84 -3.96
CA PRO A 102 -13.61 9.35 -4.73
C PRO A 102 -13.21 8.54 -5.95
N GLU A 103 -12.07 8.83 -6.60
CA GLU A 103 -11.61 8.11 -7.78
C GLU A 103 -11.23 6.67 -7.43
N TYR A 104 -10.42 6.50 -6.37
CA TYR A 104 -10.04 5.17 -5.88
C TYR A 104 -11.24 4.39 -5.33
N ARG A 105 -12.20 5.09 -4.72
CA ARG A 105 -13.47 4.48 -4.30
C ARG A 105 -14.26 3.95 -5.50
N ALA A 106 -14.39 4.74 -6.57
CA ALA A 106 -15.07 4.33 -7.79
C ALA A 106 -14.35 3.15 -8.47
N TYR A 107 -13.02 3.19 -8.53
CA TYR A 107 -12.20 2.10 -9.03
C TYR A 107 -12.44 0.80 -8.26
N TYR A 108 -12.45 0.87 -6.92
CA TYR A 108 -12.73 -0.28 -6.05
C TYR A 108 -14.09 -0.91 -6.37
N TRP A 109 -15.15 -0.10 -6.46
CA TRP A 109 -16.49 -0.59 -6.75
C TRP A 109 -16.63 -1.15 -8.17
N ARG A 110 -15.95 -0.56 -9.15
CA ARG A 110 -15.88 -1.11 -10.52
C ARG A 110 -15.29 -2.52 -10.48
N LYS A 111 -14.13 -2.70 -9.83
CA LYS A 111 -13.47 -4.01 -9.69
C LYS A 111 -14.30 -5.00 -8.88
N TYR A 112 -15.01 -4.52 -7.87
CA TYR A 112 -15.93 -5.32 -7.06
C TYR A 112 -17.07 -5.93 -7.90
N GLN A 113 -17.55 -5.21 -8.91
CA GLN A 113 -18.64 -5.67 -9.77
C GLN A 113 -18.18 -6.64 -10.88
N GLU A 114 -16.88 -6.68 -11.22
CA GLU A 114 -16.34 -7.52 -12.31
C GLU A 114 -16.48 -9.03 -12.08
N THR A 115 -16.60 -9.51 -10.83
CA THR A 115 -16.54 -10.94 -10.54
C THR A 115 -17.61 -11.37 -9.55
N PRO A 116 -18.37 -12.45 -9.79
CA PRO A 116 -19.45 -12.85 -8.88
C PRO A 116 -18.96 -13.57 -7.61
N ARG A 117 -17.89 -14.37 -7.68
CA ARG A 117 -17.49 -15.31 -6.61
C ARG A 117 -16.46 -14.77 -5.59
N HIS A 118 -15.62 -13.81 -5.98
CA HIS A 118 -14.55 -13.27 -5.13
C HIS A 118 -14.40 -11.74 -5.23
N LYS A 119 -15.54 -11.04 -5.11
CA LYS A 119 -15.65 -9.58 -5.29
C LYS A 119 -14.61 -8.77 -4.51
N HIS A 120 -14.46 -9.05 -3.21
CA HIS A 120 -13.49 -8.34 -2.38
C HIS A 120 -12.04 -8.70 -2.73
N LYS A 121 -11.71 -9.98 -2.99
CA LYS A 121 -10.34 -10.35 -3.44
C LYS A 121 -9.99 -9.69 -4.78
N ARG A 122 -10.98 -9.51 -5.67
CA ARG A 122 -10.82 -8.81 -6.95
C ARG A 122 -10.68 -7.30 -6.79
N ALA A 123 -11.40 -6.72 -5.83
CA ALA A 123 -11.41 -5.29 -5.57
C ALA A 123 -10.28 -4.82 -4.65
N LEU A 124 -9.70 -5.72 -3.86
CA LEU A 124 -8.54 -5.43 -3.02
C LEU A 124 -7.37 -4.97 -3.90
N VAL A 125 -6.91 -3.77 -3.58
CA VAL A 125 -5.63 -3.19 -4.00
C VAL A 125 -4.56 -3.69 -3.05
#